data_AF-G4YLI5-F1
#
_entry.id   AF-G4YLI5-F1
#
_cell.length_a   1.000
_cell.length_b   1.000
_cell.length_c   1.000
_cell.angle_alpha   90.00
_cell.angle_beta   90.00
_cell.angle_gamma   90.00
#
_symmetry.space_group_name_H-M   'P 1'
#
loop_
_entity.id
_entity.type
_entity.pdbx_description
1 polymer ?
#
loop_
_entity_poly.entity_id
_entity_poly.type
_entity_poly.pdbx_seq_one_letter_code
_entity_poly.pdbx_strand_id
1 'polypeptide(L)' 'GVNLPGLIVELPALSEKDKRDLEWGVELDIDFIAASFICKTSDVHEIRAFVNECIKKTKYIAPKIIS' A
#
# COMPACT_ATOMS: atom_id res chain seq x y z
N GLY A 1 -9.22 16.98 7.26
CA GLY A 1 -8.85 16.75 5.86
C GLY A 1 -8.64 18.09 5.19
N VAL A 2 -7.58 18.22 4.39
CA VAL A 2 -7.29 19.42 3.60
C VAL A 2 -7.27 18.97 2.14
N ASN A 3 -7.99 19.67 1.26
CA ASN A 3 -8.02 19.39 -0.18
C ASN A 3 -7.26 20.51 -0.91
N LEU A 4 -6.28 20.15 -1.74
CA LEU A 4 -5.45 21.09 -2.50
C LEU A 4 -5.62 20.83 -4.01
N PRO A 5 -6.66 21.41 -4.64
CA PRO A 5 -6.89 21.22 -6.08
C PRO A 5 -5.75 21.85 -6.89
N GLY A 6 -5.14 21.06 -7.78
CA GLY A 6 -4.08 21.50 -8.69
C GLY A 6 -2.66 21.41 -8.16
N LEU A 7 -2.46 20.96 -6.90
CA LEU A 7 -1.13 20.75 -6.34
C LEU A 7 -0.77 19.25 -6.36
N ILE A 8 0.30 18.89 -7.05
CA ILE A 8 0.92 17.57 -6.91
C ILE A 8 1.62 17.58 -5.55
N VAL A 9 0.94 17.05 -4.53
CA VAL A 9 1.57 16.90 -3.22
C VAL A 9 2.51 15.70 -3.32
N GLU A 10 3.80 15.93 -3.14
CA GLU A 10 4.80 14.86 -3.02
C GLU A 10 4.72 14.24 -1.63
N LEU A 11 3.60 13.53 -1.38
CA LEU A 11 3.49 12.66 -0.23
C LEU A 11 3.99 11.26 -0.62
N PRO A 12 4.67 10.56 0.31
CA PRO A 12 5.01 9.17 0.10
C PRO A 12 3.73 8.35 -0.13
N ALA A 13 3.80 7.34 -1.00
CA ALA A 13 2.64 6.49 -1.32
C ALA A 13 2.13 5.71 -0.10
N LEU A 14 3.00 5.45 0.87
CA LEU A 14 2.69 4.78 2.13
C LEU A 14 3.22 5.58 3.32
N SER A 15 2.35 5.85 4.28
CA SER A 15 2.77 6.32 5.60
C SER A 15 3.34 5.17 6.44
N GLU A 16 4.03 5.52 7.53
CA GLU A 16 4.51 4.53 8.51
C GLU A 16 3.37 3.73 9.15
N LYS A 17 2.15 4.29 9.20
CA LYS A 17 0.99 3.55 9.65
C LYS A 17 0.56 2.51 8.60
N ASP A 18 0.48 2.92 7.34
CA ASP A 18 0.05 2.03 6.25
C ASP A 18 0.99 0.82 6.12
N LYS A 19 2.30 1.02 6.28
CA LYS A 19 3.28 -0.07 6.30
C LYS A 19 2.98 -1.10 7.39
N ARG A 20 2.68 -0.66 8.61
CA ARG A 20 2.32 -1.56 9.72
C ARG A 20 0.99 -2.28 9.46
N ASP A 21 0.01 -1.57 8.94
CA ASP A 21 -1.30 -2.13 8.61
C ASP A 21 -1.18 -3.18 7.49
N LEU A 22 -0.30 -2.96 6.52
CA LEU A 22 0.01 -3.92 5.45
C LEU A 22 0.76 -5.16 5.95
N GLU A 23 1.77 -5.00 6.81
CA GLU A 23 2.47 -6.12 7.45
C GLU A 23 1.48 -7.00 8.22
N TRP A 24 0.66 -6.37 9.06
CA TRP A 24 -0.37 -7.06 9.84
C TRP A 24 -1.45 -7.71 8.94
N GLY A 25 -1.88 -7.02 7.87
CA GLY A 25 -2.83 -7.56 6.92
C GLY A 25 -2.31 -8.81 6.20
N VAL A 26 -1.03 -8.84 5.82
CA VAL A 26 -0.40 -10.02 5.22
C VAL A 26 -0.34 -11.18 6.22
N GLU A 27 -0.07 -10.92 7.49
CA GLU A 27 -0.11 -11.97 8.54
C GLU A 27 -1.51 -12.57 8.74
N LEU A 28 -2.56 -11.81 8.42
CA LEU A 28 -3.95 -12.24 8.48
C LEU A 28 -4.45 -12.92 7.19
N ASP A 29 -3.60 -13.09 6.18
CA ASP A 29 -3.95 -13.70 4.88
C ASP A 29 -5.13 -13.00 4.18
N ILE A 30 -5.12 -11.66 4.16
CA ILE A 30 -6.19 -10.88 3.51
C ILE A 30 -6.16 -11.02 1.98
N ASP A 31 -7.34 -11.07 1.37
CA ASP A 31 -7.46 -11.20 -0.10
C ASP A 31 -7.21 -9.91 -0.87
N PHE A 32 -7.52 -8.75 -0.27
CA PHE A 32 -7.51 -7.46 -0.95
C PHE A 32 -6.93 -6.34 -0.10
N ILE A 33 -6.21 -5.43 -0.77
CA ILE A 33 -5.71 -4.17 -0.21
C ILE A 33 -6.29 -3.02 -1.04
N ALA A 34 -7.02 -2.12 -0.39
CA ALA A 34 -7.53 -0.90 -1.03
C ALA A 34 -6.58 0.28 -0.76
N ALA A 35 -5.81 0.67 -1.78
CA ALA A 35 -4.84 1.76 -1.69
C ALA A 35 -5.51 3.10 -1.99
N SER A 36 -5.60 3.97 -0.99
CA SER A 36 -6.20 5.30 -1.13
C SER A 36 -5.19 6.33 -1.62
N PHE A 37 -5.64 7.38 -2.31
CA PHE A 37 -4.83 8.54 -2.75
C PHE A 37 -3.69 8.21 -3.73
N ILE A 38 -3.83 7.13 -4.51
CA ILE A 38 -2.90 6.80 -5.59
C ILE A 38 -2.99 7.87 -6.69
N CYS A 39 -1.89 8.59 -6.89
CA CYS A 39 -1.81 9.67 -7.87
C CYS A 39 -0.93 9.30 -9.07
N LYS A 40 0.01 8.36 -8.88
CA LYS A 40 1.00 7.96 -9.89
C LYS A 40 1.13 6.44 -9.95
N THR A 41 1.54 5.94 -11.12
CA THR A 41 1.84 4.52 -11.31
C THR A 41 2.96 4.03 -10.38
N SER A 42 3.92 4.90 -10.04
CA SER A 42 4.98 4.62 -9.06
C SER A 42 4.45 4.20 -7.70
N ASP A 43 3.34 4.78 -7.27
CA ASP A 43 2.76 4.55 -5.94
C ASP A 43 2.27 3.09 -5.83
N VAL A 44 1.63 2.58 -6.90
CA VAL A 44 1.21 1.17 -6.98
C VAL A 44 2.41 0.22 -6.96
N HIS A 45 3.51 0.59 -7.61
CA HIS A 45 4.73 -0.21 -7.60
C HIS A 45 5.38 -0.25 -6.22
N GLU A 46 5.39 0.87 -5.49
CA GLU A 46 5.90 0.96 -4.13
C GLU A 46 5.11 0.05 -3.18
N ILE A 47 3.77 0.11 -3.24
CA ILE A 47 2.91 -0.76 -2.41
C ILE A 47 3.12 -2.23 -2.75
N ARG A 48 3.18 -2.59 -4.05
CA ARG A 48 3.48 -3.98 -4.46
C ARG A 48 4.84 -4.46 -3.96
N ALA A 49 5.86 -3.61 -4.04
CA ALA A 49 7.21 -3.96 -3.58
C ALA A 49 7.20 -4.24 -2.07
N PHE A 50 6.56 -3.36 -1.29
CA PHE A 50 6.44 -3.52 0.16
C PHE A 50 5.67 -4.79 0.54
N VAL A 51 4.49 -5.01 -0.06
CA VAL A 51 3.67 -6.20 0.18
C VAL A 51 4.43 -7.48 -0.18
N ASN A 52 5.15 -7.51 -1.31
CA ASN A 52 5.99 -8.65 -1.69
C ASN A 52 7.11 -8.93 -0.69
N GLU A 53 7.69 -7.90 -0.05
CA GLU A 53 8.67 -8.09 1.01
C GLU A 53 8.04 -8.74 2.26
N CYS A 54 6.84 -8.28 2.64
CA CYS A 54 6.08 -8.83 3.76
C CYS A 54 5.72 -10.30 3.52
N ILE A 55 5.30 -10.63 2.29
CA ILE A 55 4.99 -12.01 1.89
C ILE A 55 6.24 -12.87 1.90
N LYS A 56 7.43 -12.39 1.54
CA LYS A 56 8.64 -13.25 1.64
C LYS A 56 8.94 -13.70 3.08
N LYS A 57 8.47 -12.95 4.08
CA LYS A 57 8.61 -13.29 5.50
C LYS A 57 7.56 -14.30 5.98
N THR A 58 6.48 -14.49 5.23
CA THR A 58 5.30 -15.26 5.67
C THR A 58 4.85 -16.23 4.57
N LYS A 59 4.37 -17.44 4.89
CA LYS A 59 3.98 -18.42 3.83
C LYS A 59 2.62 -18.11 3.16
N TYR A 60 2.17 -16.86 3.17
CA TYR A 60 0.83 -16.44 2.74
C TYR A 60 0.76 -16.01 1.28
N ILE A 61 -0.45 -15.93 0.74
CA ILE A 61 -0.69 -15.58 -0.67
C ILE A 61 -0.70 -14.06 -0.82
N ALA A 62 -0.22 -13.57 -1.97
CA ALA A 62 -0.20 -12.14 -2.24
C ALA A 62 -1.62 -11.55 -2.37
N PRO A 63 -2.00 -10.54 -1.56
CA PRO A 63 -3.27 -9.85 -1.71
C PRO A 63 -3.38 -9.14 -3.05
N LYS A 64 -4.58 -9.05 -3.60
CA LYS A 64 -4.86 -8.23 -4.78
C LYS A 64 -4.98 -6.76 -4.37
N ILE A 65 -4.17 -5.90 -4.98
CA ILE A 65 -4.24 -4.46 -4.73
C ILE A 65 -5.28 -3.84 -5.68
N ILE A 66 -6.22 -3.11 -5.10
CA ILE A 66 -7.19 -2.27 -5.79
C ILE A 66 -6.92 -0.81 -5.41
N SER A 67 -6.93 0.09 -6.39
CA SER A 67 -6.68 1.53 -6.22
C SER A 67 -7.77 2.33 -6.91
#